data_AF-A0A924BZL9-F1
#
_entry.id   AF-A0A924BZL9-F1
#
_cell.length_a   1.000
_cell.length_b   1.000
_cell.length_c   1.000
_cell.angle_alpha   90.00
_cell.angle_beta   90.00
_cell.angle_gamma   90.00
#
_symmetry.space_group_name_H-M   'P 1'
#
loop_
_entity.id
_entity.type
_entity.pdbx_description
1 polymer ?
#
loop_
_entity_poly.entity_id
_entity_poly.type
_entity_poly.pdbx_seq_one_letter_code
_entity_poly.pdbx_strand_id
1 'polypeptide(L)'
;MPVQASVAKVTERIIARSQPYRLAYLARIDIARRQDVQRGVLSCANLAHGFAAFPVNDKLRLKQDKDLSVAIVSSYNDMLSAHQPFEHFPQIIK
;
A
#
# COMPACT_ATOMS: atom_id res chain seq x y z
N MET A 1 5.04 -26.47 0.15
CA MET A 1 3.77 -27.15 -0.18
C MET A 1 3.49 -26.95 -1.66
N PRO A 2 3.10 -27.99 -2.41
CA PRO A 2 2.73 -27.81 -3.82
C PRO A 2 1.45 -26.96 -3.93
N VAL A 3 1.42 -26.04 -4.91
CA VAL A 3 0.25 -25.21 -5.20
C VAL A 3 -0.82 -26.08 -5.87
N GLN A 4 -2.08 -25.95 -5.45
CA GLN A 4 -3.20 -26.68 -6.07
C GLN A 4 -3.31 -26.34 -7.56
N ALA A 5 -3.59 -27.34 -8.40
CA ALA A 5 -3.63 -27.17 -9.85
C ALA A 5 -4.64 -26.11 -10.34
N SER A 6 -5.79 -25.99 -9.66
CA SER A 6 -6.80 -24.98 -9.95
C SER A 6 -6.26 -23.56 -9.69
N VAL A 7 -5.55 -23.36 -8.59
CA VAL A 7 -4.92 -22.09 -8.23
C VAL A 7 -3.83 -21.72 -9.24
N ALA A 8 -2.98 -22.68 -9.61
CA ALA A 8 -1.94 -22.47 -10.62
C ALA A 8 -2.53 -21.98 -11.96
N LYS A 9 -3.58 -22.66 -12.45
CA LYS A 9 -4.28 -22.31 -13.70
C LYS A 9 -4.89 -20.92 -13.66
N VAL A 10 -5.50 -20.52 -12.53
CA VAL A 10 -6.07 -19.18 -12.36
C VAL A 10 -4.96 -18.13 -12.33
N THR A 11 -3.86 -18.40 -11.61
CA THR A 11 -2.70 -17.51 -11.53
C THR A 11 -2.10 -17.27 -12.91
N GLU A 12 -1.86 -18.33 -13.70
CA GLU A 12 -1.34 -18.21 -15.07
C GLU A 12 -2.24 -17.35 -15.96
N ARG A 13 -3.56 -17.58 -15.89
CA ARG A 13 -4.54 -16.78 -16.66
C ARG A 13 -4.51 -15.31 -16.26
N ILE A 14 -4.36 -15.01 -14.96
CA ILE A 14 -4.25 -13.63 -14.48
C ILE A 14 -2.94 -13.00 -14.96
N ILE A 15 -1.81 -13.71 -14.85
CA ILE A 15 -0.51 -13.22 -15.32
C ILE A 15 -0.58 -12.86 -16.81
N ALA A 16 -1.10 -13.77 -17.64
CA ALA A 16 -1.21 -13.56 -19.08
C ALA A 16 -2.10 -12.36 -19.42
N ARG A 17 -3.30 -12.28 -18.82
CA ARG A 17 -4.24 -11.17 -19.05
C ARG A 17 -3.72 -9.83 -18.57
N SER A 18 -2.98 -9.82 -17.45
CA SER A 18 -2.53 -8.59 -16.79
C SER A 18 -1.17 -8.09 -17.27
N GLN A 19 -0.48 -8.81 -18.15
CA GLN A 19 0.88 -8.50 -18.59
C GLN A 19 1.08 -7.02 -19.02
N PRO A 20 0.29 -6.44 -19.94
CA PRO A 20 0.51 -5.05 -20.37
C PRO A 20 0.30 -4.04 -19.24
N TYR A 21 -0.72 -4.26 -18.40
CA TYR A 21 -1.01 -3.38 -17.26
C TYR A 21 0.04 -3.50 -16.15
N ARG A 22 0.54 -4.72 -15.91
CA ARG A 22 1.59 -4.97 -14.92
C ARG A 22 2.89 -4.29 -15.33
N LEU A 23 3.27 -4.37 -16.61
CA LEU A 23 4.43 -3.65 -17.13
C LEU A 23 4.28 -2.14 -16.96
N ALA A 24 3.14 -1.57 -17.36
CA ALA A 24 2.89 -0.14 -17.20
C ALA A 24 2.92 0.30 -15.73
N TYR A 25 2.36 -0.50 -14.81
CA TYR A 25 2.41 -0.24 -13.38
C TYR A 25 3.85 -0.27 -12.85
N LEU A 26 4.63 -1.31 -13.18
CA LEU A 26 6.01 -1.43 -12.73
C LEU A 26 6.88 -0.27 -13.25
N ALA A 27 6.71 0.13 -14.50
CA ALA A 27 7.39 1.30 -15.06
C ALA A 27 7.07 2.58 -14.27
N ARG A 28 5.80 2.80 -13.89
CA ARG A 28 5.40 3.94 -13.04
C ARG A 28 6.05 3.87 -11.65
N ILE A 29 6.12 2.70 -11.04
CA ILE A 29 6.78 2.51 -9.74
C ILE A 29 8.28 2.78 -9.85
N ASP A 30 8.96 2.34 -10.91
CA ASP A 30 10.38 2.61 -11.10
C ASP A 30 10.66 4.10 -11.32
N ILE A 31 9.77 4.83 -12.00
CA ILE A 31 9.83 6.29 -12.13
C ILE A 31 9.61 6.94 -10.75
N ALA A 32 8.55 6.55 -10.04
CA ALA A 32 8.20 7.11 -8.75
C ALA A 32 9.27 6.84 -7.68
N ARG A 33 9.94 5.69 -7.71
CA ARG A 33 11.06 5.36 -6.79
C ARG A 33 12.21 6.36 -6.91
N ARG A 34 12.41 6.94 -8.11
CA ARG A 34 13.46 7.96 -8.35
C ARG A 34 13.01 9.36 -7.94
N GLN A 35 11.73 9.55 -7.64
CA GLN A 35 11.16 10.80 -7.16
C GLN A 35 11.13 10.77 -5.62
N ASP A 36 11.50 11.88 -5.00
CA ASP A 36 11.43 12.04 -3.54
C ASP A 36 9.97 12.03 -3.05
N VAL A 37 9.77 11.94 -1.74
CA VAL A 37 8.43 11.89 -1.13
C VAL A 37 7.64 13.18 -1.45
N GLN A 38 6.59 13.07 -2.26
CA GLN A 38 5.77 14.21 -2.71
C GLN A 38 4.55 14.50 -1.83
N ARG A 39 4.72 14.53 -0.50
CA ARG A 39 3.61 14.85 0.43
C ARG A 39 3.07 16.27 0.25
N GLY A 40 3.91 17.22 -0.17
CA GLY A 40 3.54 18.63 -0.36
C GLY A 40 2.53 18.90 -1.49
N VAL A 41 2.26 17.92 -2.35
CA VAL A 41 1.28 18.02 -3.45
C VAL A 41 -0.13 17.62 -2.99
N LEU A 42 -0.26 16.99 -1.82
CA LEU A 42 -1.54 16.57 -1.27
C LEU A 42 -2.27 17.74 -0.60
N SER A 43 -3.60 17.77 -0.71
CA SER A 43 -4.41 18.75 0.02
C SER A 43 -4.30 18.54 1.53
N CYS A 44 -4.50 19.62 2.30
CA CYS A 44 -4.48 19.57 3.76
C CYS A 44 -5.46 18.53 4.32
N ALA A 45 -6.61 18.33 3.67
CA ALA A 45 -7.60 17.33 4.06
C ALA A 45 -7.06 15.89 3.93
N ASN A 46 -6.34 15.59 2.83
CA ASN A 46 -5.75 14.27 2.61
C ASN A 46 -4.63 13.98 3.61
N LEU A 47 -3.79 14.97 3.92
CA LEU A 47 -2.75 14.85 4.94
C LEU A 47 -3.35 14.66 6.34
N ALA A 48 -4.37 15.44 6.69
CA ALA A 48 -5.05 15.32 7.98
C ALA A 48 -5.68 13.94 8.16
N HIS A 49 -6.33 13.42 7.12
CA HIS A 49 -6.93 12.08 7.15
C HIS A 49 -5.88 10.98 7.30
N GLY A 50 -4.82 11.00 6.48
CA GLY A 50 -3.76 9.99 6.52
C GLY A 50 -2.96 9.97 7.83
N PHE A 51 -2.91 11.09 8.56
CA PHE A 51 -2.19 11.19 9.83
C PHE A 51 -3.10 11.02 11.06
N ALA A 52 -4.42 10.98 10.90
CA ALA A 52 -5.37 11.02 12.00
C ALA A 52 -5.10 9.91 13.04
N ALA A 53 -4.78 8.73 12.53
CA ALA A 53 -4.60 7.47 13.24
C ALA A 53 -3.28 7.31 14.01
N PHE A 54 -2.30 8.17 13.77
CA PHE A 54 -0.96 8.00 14.34
C PHE A 54 -0.84 8.68 15.71
N PRO A 55 -0.02 8.17 16.64
CA PRO A 55 0.38 8.88 17.84
C PRO A 55 1.05 10.24 17.54
N VAL A 56 1.05 11.18 18.50
CA VAL A 56 1.54 12.56 18.30
C VAL A 56 2.98 12.61 17.76
N ASN A 57 3.87 11.78 18.32
CA ASN A 57 5.27 11.74 17.90
C ASN A 57 5.43 11.21 16.46
N ASP A 58 4.59 10.25 16.06
CA ASP A 58 4.60 9.71 14.70
C ASP A 58 4.02 10.70 13.69
N LYS A 59 3.03 11.52 14.09
CA LYS A 59 2.53 12.63 13.24
C LYS A 59 3.61 13.66 12.92
N LEU A 60 4.50 13.95 13.87
CA LEU A 60 5.61 14.88 13.65
C LEU A 60 6.62 14.29 12.64
N ARG A 61 6.96 13.01 12.78
CA ARG A 61 7.82 12.30 11.81
C ARG A 61 7.21 12.27 10.42
N LEU A 62 5.92 11.93 10.29
CA LEU A 62 5.21 11.91 9.01
C LEU A 62 5.11 13.28 8.31
N LYS A 63 5.26 14.38 9.06
CA LYS A 63 5.29 15.75 8.55
C LYS A 63 6.69 16.20 8.13
N GLN A 64 7.74 15.60 8.66
CA GLN A 64 9.13 16.09 8.55
C GLN A 64 10.06 15.15 7.75
N ASP A 65 9.85 13.83 7.83
CA ASP A 65 10.75 12.85 7.24
C ASP A 65 10.43 12.52 5.78
N LYS A 66 11.50 12.33 5.00
CA LYS A 66 11.47 11.73 3.65
C LYS A 66 11.38 10.20 3.68
N ASP A 67 11.05 9.63 4.84
CA ASP A 67 10.95 8.19 5.00
C ASP A 67 9.83 7.60 4.12
N LEU A 68 10.19 6.53 3.43
CA LEU A 68 9.29 5.80 2.56
C LEU A 68 8.20 5.13 3.40
N SER A 69 6.95 5.38 3.05
CA SER A 69 5.82 4.62 3.59
C SER A 69 5.58 3.38 2.75
N VAL A 70 5.42 2.22 3.39
CA VAL A 70 5.05 0.97 2.72
C VAL A 70 3.55 0.75 2.89
N ALA A 71 2.84 0.64 1.77
CA ALA A 71 1.42 0.30 1.77
C ALA A 71 1.23 -1.21 1.64
N ILE A 72 0.33 -1.79 2.44
CA ILE A 72 -0.14 -3.16 2.29
C ILE A 72 -1.47 -3.10 1.55
N VAL A 73 -1.54 -3.72 0.38
CA VAL A 73 -2.79 -3.89 -0.37
C VAL A 73 -3.37 -5.24 0.02
N SER A 74 -4.55 -5.23 0.65
CA SER A 74 -5.29 -6.42 1.03
C SER A 74 -6.59 -6.50 0.24
N SER A 75 -7.01 -7.71 -0.15
CA SER A 75 -8.37 -7.96 -0.63
C SER A 75 -9.39 -8.02 0.51
N TYR A 76 -8.91 -8.04 1.75
CA TYR A 76 -9.75 -8.01 2.94
C TYR A 76 -10.18 -6.57 3.19
N ASN A 77 -11.49 -6.33 3.16
CA ASN A 77 -12.09 -5.03 3.42
C ASN A 77 -13.02 -5.16 4.62
N ASP A 78 -12.56 -4.69 5.78
CA ASP A 78 -13.47 -4.45 6.90
C ASP A 78 -14.25 -3.17 6.59
N MET A 79 -15.49 -3.34 6.15
CA MET A 79 -16.44 -2.27 5.86
C MET A 79 -16.83 -1.55 7.15
N LEU A 80 -15.96 -0.71 7.72
CA LEU A 80 -16.27 0.45 8.57
C LEU A 80 -14.96 1.01 9.17
N SER A 81 -14.63 2.23 8.76
CA SER A 81 -13.50 3.06 9.26
C SER A 81 -12.10 2.63 8.81
N ALA A 82 -11.63 3.24 7.72
CA ALA A 82 -10.26 3.17 7.20
C ALA A 82 -9.19 3.83 8.11
N HIS A 83 -9.53 4.19 9.35
CA HIS A 83 -8.63 4.94 10.20
C HIS A 83 -7.56 4.04 10.86
N GLN A 84 -7.83 2.78 11.18
CA GLN A 84 -6.78 1.83 11.62
C GLN A 84 -7.05 0.38 11.18
N PRO A 85 -7.28 0.12 9.87
CA PRO A 85 -7.43 -1.24 9.38
C PRO A 85 -6.16 -2.04 9.68
N PHE A 86 -6.34 -3.26 10.18
CA PHE A 86 -5.27 -4.18 10.51
C PHE A 86 -4.37 -3.80 11.71
N GLU A 87 -4.74 -2.87 12.61
CA GLU A 87 -3.91 -2.49 13.78
C GLU A 87 -3.34 -3.71 14.54
N HIS A 88 -4.17 -4.74 14.73
CA HIS A 88 -3.82 -5.94 15.47
C HIS A 88 -3.02 -6.97 14.65
N PHE A 89 -3.05 -6.92 13.32
CA PHE A 89 -2.47 -7.97 12.47
C PHE A 89 -0.94 -8.00 12.45
N PRO A 90 -0.19 -6.88 12.49
CA PRO A 90 1.26 -6.91 12.61
C PRO A 90 1.77 -7.68 13.83
N GLN A 91 0.99 -7.77 14.92
CA GLN A 91 1.34 -8.56 16.10
C GLN A 91 1.12 -10.07 15.87
N ILE A 92 0.27 -10.42 14.90
CA ILE A 92 -0.10 -11.80 14.55
C ILE A 92 0.81 -12.35 13.44
N ILE A 93 1.26 -11.50 12.51
CA ILE A 93 1.98 -11.90 11.29
C ILE A 93 3.51 -11.82 11.46
N LYS A 94 4.03 -11.07 12.43
CA LYS A 94 5.47 -10.97 12.70
C LYS A 94 6.03 -12.19 13.42
#